data_AF-A0A2L2YZI8-F1
#
_entry.id   AF-A0A2L2YZI8-F1
#
_cell.length_a   1.000
_cell.length_b   1.000
_cell.length_c   1.000
_cell.angle_alpha   90.00
_cell.angle_beta   90.00
_cell.angle_gamma   90.00
#
_symmetry.space_group_name_H-M   'P 1'
#
loop_
_entity.id
_entity.type
_entity.pdbx_description
1 polymer ?
#
loop_
_entity_poly.entity_id
_entity_poly.type
_entity_poly.pdbx_seq_one_letter_code
_entity_poly.pdbx_strand_id
1 'polypeptide(L)'
;MVATELDSFDGRTDPDRCSILVSQLRICQDKVLSICNDIMDEAIPDIRANRDFRAKFPDDVLHENLAGQLWFGAECLAAGSNIIHSELESASMRPLAKALTRALDNVRCLLREQSLKNSLVYSDKVREALRIFDRLFAEFDLC
;
A
#
# COMPACT_ATOMS: atom_id res chain seq x y z
N MET A 1 -8.92 9.10 -11.16
CA MET A 1 -8.89 10.56 -11.31
C MET A 1 -7.49 11.09 -11.05
N VAL A 2 -6.96 11.06 -9.83
CA VAL A 2 -5.61 11.59 -9.55
C VAL A 2 -4.46 10.81 -10.22
N ALA A 3 -4.46 9.47 -10.15
CA ALA A 3 -3.41 8.64 -10.78
C ALA A 3 -3.39 8.76 -12.32
N THR A 4 -4.57 8.74 -12.96
CA THR A 4 -4.72 8.91 -14.40
C THR A 4 -4.30 10.31 -14.88
N GLU A 5 -4.50 11.32 -14.05
CA GLU A 5 -4.05 12.69 -14.34
C GLU A 5 -2.54 12.80 -14.22
N LEU A 6 -1.92 12.16 -13.21
CA LEU A 6 -0.46 12.04 -13.07
C LEU A 6 0.20 11.30 -14.25
N ASP A 7 -0.41 10.22 -14.75
CA ASP A 7 0.09 9.49 -15.93
C ASP A 7 0.11 10.34 -17.21
N SER A 8 -0.74 11.36 -17.28
CA SER A 8 -0.85 12.27 -18.43
C SER A 8 -0.03 13.56 -18.30
N PHE A 9 0.70 13.73 -17.19
CA PHE A 9 1.30 15.01 -16.83
C PHE A 9 2.82 15.01 -17.03
N ASP A 10 3.35 15.98 -17.80
CA ASP A 10 4.79 16.25 -17.83
C ASP A 10 5.18 17.13 -16.64
N GLY A 11 5.64 16.51 -15.56
CA GLY A 11 6.05 17.18 -14.32
C GLY A 11 7.16 18.23 -14.49
N ARG A 12 7.84 18.29 -15.65
CA ARG A 12 8.81 19.35 -15.97
C ARG A 12 8.16 20.66 -16.40
N THR A 13 6.90 20.60 -16.82
CA THR A 13 6.16 21.76 -17.36
C THR A 13 5.48 22.57 -16.24
N ASP A 14 5.05 21.91 -15.15
CA ASP A 14 4.38 22.55 -14.01
C ASP A 14 4.62 21.76 -12.70
N PRO A 15 5.77 22.00 -12.04
CA PRO A 15 6.18 21.24 -10.85
C PRO A 15 5.30 21.49 -9.62
N ASP A 16 4.67 22.67 -9.52
CA ASP A 16 3.78 22.99 -8.39
C ASP A 16 2.49 22.18 -8.44
N ARG A 17 1.89 22.06 -9.64
CA ARG A 17 0.71 21.21 -9.83
C ARG A 17 1.03 19.72 -9.66
N CYS A 18 2.21 19.28 -10.10
CA CYS A 18 2.68 17.91 -9.83
C CYS A 18 2.75 17.65 -8.31
N SER A 19 3.30 18.59 -7.54
CA SER A 19 3.40 18.48 -6.08
C SER A 19 2.03 18.40 -5.41
N ILE A 20 1.05 19.17 -5.88
CA ILE A 20 -0.34 19.11 -5.39
C ILE A 20 -0.98 17.76 -5.69
N LEU A 21 -0.83 17.25 -6.92
CA LEU A 21 -1.40 15.96 -7.32
C LEU A 21 -0.79 14.79 -6.53
N VAL A 22 0.53 14.80 -6.31
CA VAL A 22 1.22 13.81 -5.47
C VAL A 22 0.71 13.87 -4.03
N SER A 23 0.52 15.07 -3.47
CA SER A 23 -0.04 15.24 -2.13
C SER A 23 -1.48 14.70 -2.02
N GLN A 24 -2.33 14.98 -3.00
CA GLN A 24 -3.70 14.43 -3.05
C GLN A 24 -3.71 12.92 -3.21
N LEU A 25 -2.82 12.38 -4.04
CA LEU A 25 -2.66 10.94 -4.23
C LEU A 25 -2.33 10.26 -2.91
N ARG A 26 -1.38 10.82 -2.16
CA ARG A 26 -0.97 10.31 -0.84
C ARG A 26 -2.13 10.31 0.15
N ILE A 27 -2.92 11.38 0.22
CA ILE A 27 -4.12 11.43 1.07
C ILE A 27 -5.12 10.34 0.69
N CYS A 28 -5.34 10.10 -0.60
CA CYS A 28 -6.21 9.02 -1.07
C CYS A 28 -5.68 7.63 -0.69
N GLN A 29 -4.37 7.43 -0.77
CA GLN A 29 -3.71 6.18 -0.42
C GLN A 29 -3.79 5.89 1.08
N ASP A 30 -3.53 6.90 1.92
CA ASP A 30 -3.66 6.79 3.38
C ASP A 30 -5.06 6.34 3.78
N LYS A 31 -6.09 6.89 3.12
CA LYS A 31 -7.49 6.47 3.32
C LYS A 31 -7.72 5.02 2.92
N VAL A 32 -7.19 4.58 1.78
CA VAL A 32 -7.34 3.19 1.32
C VAL A 32 -6.66 2.22 2.30
N LEU A 33 -5.45 2.55 2.77
CA LEU A 33 -4.73 1.74 3.74
C LEU A 33 -5.45 1.70 5.09
N SER A 34 -6.01 2.82 5.55
CA SER A 34 -6.82 2.85 6.78
C SER A 34 -8.00 1.90 6.67
N ILE A 35 -8.79 2.00 5.60
CA ILE A 35 -9.95 1.12 5.36
C ILE A 35 -9.50 -0.35 5.28
N CYS A 36 -8.38 -0.64 4.63
CA CYS A 36 -7.87 -2.01 4.57
C CYS A 36 -7.48 -2.53 5.96
N ASN A 37 -6.88 -1.70 6.81
CA ASN A 37 -6.57 -2.08 8.18
C ASN A 37 -7.84 -2.37 8.99
N ASP A 38 -8.85 -1.50 8.91
CA ASP A 38 -10.13 -1.70 9.58
C ASP A 38 -10.79 -3.03 9.15
N ILE A 39 -10.80 -3.30 7.84
CA ILE A 39 -11.30 -4.58 7.30
C ILE A 39 -10.47 -5.76 7.79
N MET A 40 -9.16 -5.64 7.89
CA MET A 40 -8.30 -6.72 8.40
C MET A 40 -8.52 -6.98 9.89
N ASP A 41 -8.73 -5.94 10.69
CA ASP A 41 -9.05 -6.06 12.12
C ASP A 41 -10.39 -6.78 12.34
N GLU A 42 -11.36 -6.58 11.44
CA GLU A 42 -12.63 -7.31 11.48
C GLU A 42 -12.54 -8.74 10.89
N ALA A 43 -11.87 -8.89 9.74
CA ALA A 43 -11.94 -10.10 8.94
C ALA A 43 -10.93 -11.18 9.37
N ILE A 44 -9.76 -10.75 9.84
CA ILE A 44 -8.59 -11.60 10.10
C ILE A 44 -7.79 -11.19 11.37
N PRO A 45 -8.44 -10.87 12.51
CA PRO A 45 -7.76 -10.34 13.70
C PRO A 45 -6.63 -11.25 14.23
N ASP A 46 -6.85 -12.57 14.21
CA ASP A 46 -5.94 -13.54 14.83
C ASP A 46 -4.78 -14.02 13.94
N ILE A 47 -4.77 -13.59 12.67
CA ILE A 47 -3.79 -14.06 11.67
C ILE A 47 -3.02 -12.91 11.01
N ARG A 48 -3.04 -11.73 11.63
CA ARG A 48 -2.24 -10.58 11.20
C ARG A 48 -0.74 -10.91 11.24
N ALA A 49 -0.01 -10.41 10.27
CA ALA A 49 1.44 -10.50 10.21
C ALA A 49 2.07 -9.75 11.38
N ASN A 50 3.08 -10.39 11.98
CA ASN A 50 3.80 -9.85 13.12
C ASN A 50 4.57 -8.57 12.73
N ARG A 51 4.45 -7.53 13.55
CA ARG A 51 5.14 -6.24 13.39
C ARG A 51 5.93 -5.85 14.65
N ASP A 52 6.37 -6.82 15.44
CA ASP A 52 7.04 -6.60 16.74
C ASP A 52 8.35 -5.79 16.61
N PHE A 53 8.94 -5.75 15.41
CA PHE A 53 10.07 -4.86 15.13
C PHE A 53 9.71 -3.40 15.39
N ARG A 54 8.46 -2.98 15.15
CA ARG A 54 8.00 -1.61 15.43
C ARG A 54 8.03 -1.24 16.91
N ALA A 55 7.81 -2.21 17.79
CA ALA A 55 7.90 -2.01 19.24
C ALA A 55 9.35 -1.87 19.74
N LYS A 56 10.33 -2.36 18.95
CA LYS A 56 11.76 -2.27 19.28
C LYS A 56 12.39 -0.94 18.84
N PHE A 57 11.74 -0.22 17.93
CA PHE A 57 12.21 1.06 17.39
C PHE A 57 11.07 2.09 17.38
N PRO A 58 10.55 2.49 18.55
CA PRO A 58 9.43 3.43 18.62
C PRO A 58 9.78 4.77 17.98
N ASP A 59 10.99 5.29 18.15
CA ASP A 59 11.39 6.60 17.63
C ASP A 59 11.48 6.65 16.09
N ASP A 60 11.81 5.53 15.44
CA ASP A 60 11.85 5.43 13.96
C ASP A 60 10.43 5.25 13.37
N VAL A 61 9.53 4.64 14.14
CA VAL A 61 8.18 4.24 13.72
C VAL A 61 7.08 5.24 14.10
N LEU A 62 7.35 6.14 15.05
CA LEU A 62 6.43 7.17 15.54
C LEU A 62 6.14 8.29 14.52
N HIS A 63 6.65 8.21 13.29
CA HIS A 63 6.26 9.13 12.24
C HIS A 63 4.79 8.90 11.87
N GLU A 64 3.95 9.89 12.21
CA GLU A 64 2.63 10.02 11.62
C GLU A 64 2.78 9.83 10.10
N ASN A 65 2.05 8.85 9.54
CA ASN A 65 2.07 8.52 8.12
C ASN A 65 3.22 7.62 7.60
N LEU A 66 3.91 6.83 8.43
CA LEU A 66 4.90 5.85 7.93
C LEU A 66 4.28 4.82 6.97
N ALA A 67 3.09 4.30 7.29
CA ALA A 67 2.40 3.34 6.42
C ALA A 67 2.09 3.90 5.02
N GLY A 68 1.69 5.17 4.94
CA GLY A 68 1.47 5.86 3.67
C GLY A 68 2.75 6.10 2.88
N GLN A 69 3.85 6.41 3.56
CA GLN A 69 5.17 6.55 2.93
C GLN A 69 5.66 5.24 2.32
N LEU A 70 5.54 4.14 3.07
CA LEU A 70 5.91 2.81 2.61
C LEU A 70 5.08 2.40 1.39
N TRP A 71 3.78 2.63 1.44
CA TRP A 71 2.90 2.33 0.32
C TRP A 71 3.25 3.14 -0.93
N PHE A 72 3.45 4.46 -0.77
CA PHE A 72 3.89 5.32 -1.87
C PHE A 72 5.23 4.84 -2.44
N GLY A 73 6.15 4.43 -1.57
CA GLY A 73 7.42 3.84 -1.97
C GLY A 73 7.25 2.54 -2.76
N ALA A 74 6.34 1.67 -2.32
CA ALA A 74 6.01 0.45 -3.05
C ALA A 74 5.44 0.73 -4.44
N GLU A 75 4.56 1.71 -4.60
CA GLU A 75 4.03 2.08 -5.92
C GLU A 75 5.09 2.68 -6.84
N CYS A 76 5.93 3.58 -6.32
CA CYS A 76 7.05 4.14 -7.06
C CYS A 76 8.02 3.04 -7.52
N LEU A 77 8.41 2.11 -6.65
CA LEU A 77 9.23 0.96 -7.02
C LEU A 77 8.52 0.05 -8.04
N ALA A 78 7.23 -0.23 -7.86
CA ALA A 78 6.45 -1.04 -8.79
C ALA A 78 6.38 -0.41 -10.19
N ALA A 79 6.30 0.92 -10.27
CA ALA A 79 6.36 1.73 -11.49
C ALA A 79 7.77 1.83 -12.11
N GLY A 80 8.81 1.37 -11.40
CA GLY A 80 10.20 1.35 -11.87
C GLY A 80 11.03 2.57 -11.46
N SER A 81 10.52 3.43 -10.60
CA SER A 81 11.29 4.52 -10.01
C SER A 81 12.37 3.97 -9.06
N ASN A 82 13.44 4.75 -8.89
CA ASN A 82 14.49 4.45 -7.90
C ASN A 82 14.20 5.23 -6.63
N ILE A 83 14.15 4.54 -5.50
CA ILE A 83 13.98 5.16 -4.18
C ILE A 83 15.31 5.05 -3.47
N ILE A 84 15.97 6.20 -3.37
CA ILE A 84 17.08 6.54 -2.47
C ILE A 84 18.37 5.69 -2.64
N HIS A 85 19.47 6.42 -2.90
CA HIS A 85 20.90 6.06 -2.82
C HIS A 85 21.48 4.79 -3.47
N SER A 86 20.71 3.79 -3.93
CA SER A 86 21.25 2.66 -4.69
C SER A 86 20.23 2.03 -5.65
N GLU A 87 20.55 2.03 -6.95
CA GLU A 87 19.76 1.31 -7.98
C GLU A 87 19.67 -0.19 -7.69
N LEU A 88 20.70 -0.75 -7.05
CA LEU A 88 20.77 -2.17 -6.71
C LEU A 88 19.77 -2.55 -5.61
N GLU A 89 19.62 -1.70 -4.59
CA GLU A 89 18.65 -1.89 -3.50
C GLU A 89 17.23 -1.74 -4.02
N SER A 90 16.97 -0.67 -4.77
CA SER A 90 15.69 -0.47 -5.48
C SER A 90 15.35 -1.68 -6.35
N ALA A 91 16.30 -2.22 -7.13
CA ALA A 91 16.07 -3.37 -7.99
C ALA A 91 15.67 -4.63 -7.20
N SER A 92 16.23 -4.83 -6.00
CA SER A 92 15.91 -5.97 -5.12
C SER A 92 14.50 -5.87 -4.51
N MET A 93 14.02 -4.65 -4.23
CA MET A 93 12.69 -4.42 -3.65
C MET A 93 11.56 -4.42 -4.68
N ARG A 94 11.86 -4.12 -5.96
CA ARG A 94 10.85 -4.06 -7.05
C ARG A 94 9.94 -5.29 -7.17
N PRO A 95 10.43 -6.54 -7.09
CA PRO A 95 9.56 -7.72 -7.15
C PRO A 95 8.53 -7.73 -6.01
N LEU A 96 8.96 -7.40 -4.78
CA LEU A 96 8.10 -7.34 -3.60
C LEU A 96 7.08 -6.20 -3.72
N ALA A 97 7.53 -5.02 -4.15
CA ALA A 97 6.67 -3.86 -4.45
C ALA A 97 5.56 -4.19 -5.48
N LYS A 98 5.90 -4.91 -6.55
CA LYS A 98 4.93 -5.37 -7.55
C LYS A 98 3.98 -6.43 -7.01
N ALA A 99 4.45 -7.34 -6.16
CA ALA A 99 3.60 -8.32 -5.51
C ALA A 99 2.61 -7.64 -4.55
N LEU A 100 3.09 -6.68 -3.77
CA LEU A 100 2.29 -5.92 -2.81
C LEU A 100 1.18 -5.11 -3.49
N THR A 101 1.51 -4.38 -4.56
CA THR A 101 0.52 -3.60 -5.32
C THR A 101 -0.57 -4.48 -5.94
N ARG A 102 -0.17 -5.61 -6.55
CA ARG A 102 -1.12 -6.61 -7.10
C ARG A 102 -1.98 -7.25 -6.02
N ALA A 103 -1.44 -7.51 -4.84
CA ALA A 103 -2.20 -8.09 -3.74
C ALA A 103 -3.31 -7.14 -3.27
N LEU A 104 -3.03 -5.83 -3.15
CA LEU A 104 -4.04 -4.84 -2.82
C LEU A 104 -5.12 -4.75 -3.90
N ASP A 105 -4.74 -4.74 -5.18
CA ASP A 105 -5.71 -4.74 -6.28
C ASP A 105 -6.63 -5.96 -6.25
N ASN A 106 -6.08 -7.14 -5.94
CA ASN A 106 -6.88 -8.35 -5.76
C ASN A 106 -7.87 -8.24 -4.59
N VAL A 107 -7.43 -7.73 -3.43
CA VAL A 107 -8.31 -7.45 -2.28
C VAL A 107 -9.44 -6.50 -2.68
N ARG A 108 -9.14 -5.41 -3.40
CA ARG A 108 -10.13 -4.45 -3.90
C ARG A 108 -11.16 -5.10 -4.82
N CYS A 109 -10.72 -5.94 -5.75
CA CYS A 109 -11.61 -6.68 -6.65
C CYS A 109 -12.56 -7.60 -5.87
N LEU A 110 -12.04 -8.40 -4.94
CA LEU A 110 -12.84 -9.33 -4.16
C LEU A 110 -13.84 -8.62 -3.23
N LEU A 111 -13.42 -7.55 -2.56
CA LEU A 111 -14.31 -6.74 -1.72
C LEU A 111 -15.44 -6.09 -2.54
N ARG A 112 -15.12 -5.60 -3.75
CA ARG A 112 -16.13 -5.06 -4.67
C ARG A 112 -17.13 -6.12 -5.13
N GLU A 113 -16.66 -7.33 -5.44
CA GLU A 113 -17.56 -8.43 -5.79
C GLU A 113 -18.45 -8.84 -4.61
N GLN A 114 -17.91 -8.81 -3.39
CA GLN A 114 -18.65 -9.18 -2.19
C GLN A 114 -19.72 -8.14 -1.83
N SER A 115 -19.42 -6.84 -1.98
CA SER A 115 -20.39 -5.77 -1.69
C SER A 115 -21.61 -5.82 -2.61
N LEU A 116 -21.43 -6.25 -3.87
CA LEU A 116 -22.52 -6.45 -4.82
C LEU A 116 -23.43 -7.65 -4.48
N LYS A 117 -22.93 -8.60 -3.69
CA LYS A 117 -23.64 -9.83 -3.29
C LYS A 117 -24.29 -9.73 -1.90
N ASN A 118 -24.16 -8.59 -1.21
CA ASN A 118 -24.73 -8.30 0.10
C ASN A 118 -24.40 -9.34 1.19
N SER A 119 -23.11 -9.72 1.31
CA SER A 119 -22.64 -10.64 2.35
C SER A 119 -22.23 -9.87 3.61
N LEU A 120 -22.89 -10.16 4.74
CA LEU A 120 -22.52 -9.66 6.07
C LEU A 120 -21.21 -10.28 6.62
N VAL A 121 -20.64 -11.25 5.91
CA VAL A 121 -19.43 -11.98 6.33
C VAL A 121 -18.39 -11.97 5.21
N TYR A 122 -17.13 -11.75 5.56
CA TYR A 122 -16.00 -11.88 4.65
C TYR A 122 -15.80 -13.34 4.25
N SER A 123 -15.81 -13.61 2.94
CA SER A 123 -15.54 -14.96 2.43
C SER A 123 -14.10 -15.40 2.73
N ASP A 124 -13.86 -16.72 2.76
CA ASP A 124 -12.50 -17.26 2.95
C ASP A 124 -11.52 -16.76 1.88
N LYS A 125 -12.01 -16.53 0.66
CA LYS A 125 -11.21 -15.92 -0.42
C LYS A 125 -10.76 -14.50 -0.08
N VAL A 126 -11.65 -13.69 0.49
CA VAL A 126 -11.31 -12.32 0.92
C VAL A 126 -10.34 -12.36 2.09
N ARG A 127 -10.60 -13.21 3.09
CA ARG A 127 -9.70 -13.39 4.25
C ARG A 127 -8.30 -13.81 3.83
N GLU A 128 -8.19 -14.77 2.90
CA GLU A 128 -6.89 -15.21 2.38
C GLU A 128 -6.17 -14.11 1.61
N ALA A 129 -6.89 -13.37 0.75
CA ALA A 129 -6.31 -12.25 0.02
C ALA A 129 -5.81 -11.14 0.97
N LEU A 130 -6.57 -10.83 2.01
CA LEU A 130 -6.17 -9.89 3.06
C LEU A 130 -4.94 -10.38 3.81
N ARG A 131 -4.86 -11.67 4.14
CA ARG A 131 -3.68 -12.28 4.80
C ARG A 131 -2.42 -12.16 3.95
N ILE A 132 -2.54 -12.44 2.65
CA ILE A 132 -1.41 -12.31 1.70
C ILE A 132 -0.97 -10.85 1.62
N PHE A 133 -1.91 -9.91 1.49
CA PHE A 133 -1.61 -8.48 1.48
C PHE A 133 -0.91 -8.04 2.77
N ASP A 134 -1.44 -8.40 3.94
CA ASP A 134 -0.89 -8.01 5.25
C ASP A 134 0.54 -8.53 5.43
N ARG A 135 0.81 -9.77 4.99
CA ARG A 135 2.14 -10.37 5.01
C ARG A 135 3.11 -9.65 4.08
N LEU A 136 2.73 -9.43 2.82
CA LEU A 136 3.58 -8.73 1.86
C LEU A 136 3.88 -7.29 2.32
N PHE A 137 2.91 -6.63 2.95
CA PHE A 137 3.10 -5.29 3.49
C PHE A 137 4.09 -5.30 4.66
N ALA A 138 4.01 -6.28 5.56
CA ALA A 138 4.97 -6.43 6.65
C ALA A 138 6.38 -6.80 6.14
N GLU A 139 6.49 -7.65 5.12
CA GLU A 139 7.78 -7.96 4.48
C GLU A 139 8.39 -6.72 3.80
N PHE A 140 7.55 -5.87 3.18
CA PHE A 140 8.01 -4.64 2.55
C PHE A 140 8.47 -3.58 3.56
N ASP A 141 7.79 -3.48 4.70
CA ASP A 141 8.16 -2.60 5.82
C ASP A 141 9.51 -2.99 6.47
N LEU A 142 9.96 -4.23 6.28
CA LEU A 142 11.23 -4.75 6.79
C LEU A 142 12.43 -4.58 5.83
N CYS A 143 12.20 -4.17 4.59
CA CYS A 143 13.24 -4.00 3.57
C CYS A 143 13.89 -2.61 3.67
#